data_AF-A0A6M0RFP1-F1
#
_entry.id   AF-A0A6M0RFP1-F1
#
_cell.length_a   1.000
_cell.length_b   1.000
_cell.length_c   1.000
_cell.angle_alpha   90.00
_cell.angle_beta   90.00
_cell.angle_gamma   90.00
#
_symmetry.space_group_name_H-M   'P 1'
#
loop_
_entity.id
_entity.type
_entity.pdbx_description
1 polymer ?
#
loop_
_entity_poly.entity_id
_entity_poly.type
_entity_poly.pdbx_seq_one_letter_code
_entity_poly.pdbx_strand_id
1 'polypeptide(L)' 'MTQVLKPDQSYTFSKIFELKIPADELAQELGYTLSRKRLDLPRFPGGLDRIQELCDRIEEILPYVNLASETSRREVLYKL' A
#
# COMPACT_ATOMS: atom_id res chain seq x y z
N MET A 1 15.06 17.28 -9.01
CA MET A 1 14.38 16.54 -7.92
C MET A 1 14.30 17.46 -6.73
N THR A 2 13.09 17.69 -6.23
CA THR A 2 12.81 18.60 -5.11
C THR A 2 12.88 17.76 -3.84
N GLN A 3 13.87 17.99 -2.97
CA GLN A 3 13.89 17.33 -1.67
C GLN A 3 12.67 17.77 -0.86
N VAL A 4 11.85 16.80 -0.43
CA VAL A 4 10.63 17.06 0.36
C VAL A 4 10.92 16.86 1.85
N LEU A 5 11.81 15.93 2.20
CA LEU A 5 12.26 15.72 3.56
C LEU A 5 13.50 16.57 3.87
N LYS A 6 13.45 17.30 4.99
CA LYS A 6 14.59 18.06 5.49
C LYS A 6 15.41 17.19 6.46
N PRO A 7 16.72 16.99 6.23
CA PRO A 7 17.53 16.09 7.04
C PRO A 7 17.65 16.52 8.51
N ASP A 8 17.63 17.82 8.81
CA ASP A 8 17.70 18.35 10.17
C ASP A 8 16.33 18.39 10.90
N GLN A 9 15.27 17.92 10.25
CA GLN A 9 13.92 17.92 10.81
C GLN A 9 13.50 16.50 11.17
N SER A 10 13.09 16.31 12.43
CA SER A 10 12.42 15.07 12.83
C SER A 10 10.96 15.09 12.37
N TYR A 11 10.54 14.01 11.70
CA TYR A 11 9.18 13.82 11.22
C TYR A 11 8.51 12.69 11.99
N THR A 12 7.34 12.97 12.56
CA THR A 12 6.44 11.93 13.05
C THR A 12 5.63 11.35 11.89
N PHE A 13 5.05 10.17 12.08
CA PHE A 13 4.20 9.55 11.07
C PHE A 13 3.07 10.49 10.60
N SER A 14 2.41 11.18 11.53
CA SER A 14 1.35 12.14 11.21
C SER A 14 1.84 13.29 10.32
N LYS A 15 3.03 13.86 10.61
CA LYS A 15 3.61 14.91 9.76
C LYS A 15 3.92 14.42 8.36
N ILE A 16 4.45 13.20 8.22
CA ILE A 16 4.72 12.60 6.90
C ILE A 16 3.41 12.47 6.10
N PHE A 17 2.33 12.06 6.76
CA PHE A 17 1.02 11.93 6.13
C PHE A 17 0.47 13.28 5.63
N GLU A 18 0.69 14.37 6.37
CA GLU A 18 0.28 15.73 5.97
C GLU A 18 1.00 16.23 4.71
N LEU A 19 2.20 15.72 4.43
CA LEU A 19 2.96 16.08 3.21
C LEU A 19 2.32 15.51 1.94
N LYS A 20 1.39 14.54 2.06
CA LYS A 20 0.68 13.89 0.93
C LYS A 20 1.62 13.35 -0.16
N ILE A 21 2.83 12.95 0.22
CA ILE A 21 3.82 12.39 -0.69
C ILE A 21 3.44 10.94 -1.00
N PRO A 22 3.50 10.50 -2.27
CA PRO A 22 3.36 9.09 -2.62
C PRO A 22 4.39 8.21 -1.89
N ALA A 23 4.00 6.99 -1.54
CA ALA A 23 4.87 6.09 -0.78
C ALA A 23 6.16 5.71 -1.53
N ASP A 24 6.14 5.65 -2.86
CA ASP A 24 7.32 5.38 -3.68
C ASP A 24 8.29 6.56 -3.72
N GLU A 25 7.79 7.80 -3.78
CA GLU A 25 8.61 9.01 -3.68
C GLU A 25 9.22 9.14 -2.27
N LEU A 26 8.44 8.87 -1.22
CA LEU A 26 8.94 8.84 0.15
C LEU A 26 10.06 7.79 0.33
N ALA A 27 9.89 6.60 -0.25
CA ALA A 27 10.93 5.57 -0.19
C ALA A 27 12.22 6.04 -0.89
N GLN A 28 12.11 6.68 -2.06
CA GLN A 28 13.27 7.22 -2.79
C GLN A 28 14.01 8.31 -2.00
N GLU A 29 13.28 9.24 -1.37
CA GLU A 29 13.87 10.29 -0.52
C GLU A 29 14.65 9.70 0.66
N LEU A 30 14.26 8.52 1.14
CA LEU A 30 14.95 7.78 2.20
C LEU A 30 16.06 6.84 1.67
N GLY A 31 16.32 6.82 0.36
CA GLY A 31 17.34 5.96 -0.27
C GLY A 31 16.89 4.51 -0.53
N TYR A 32 15.58 4.26 -0.55
CA TYR A 32 14.98 2.95 -0.78
C TYR A 32 14.15 2.92 -2.07
N THR A 33 13.73 1.72 -2.47
CA THR A 33 12.82 1.51 -3.60
C THR A 33 11.59 0.76 -3.14
N LEU A 34 10.41 1.23 -3.53
CA LEU A 34 9.16 0.52 -3.28
C LEU A 34 8.97 -0.61 -4.31
N SER A 35 8.92 -1.85 -3.84
CA SER A 35 8.61 -3.03 -4.66
C SER A 35 7.27 -3.63 -4.23
N ARG A 36 6.45 -4.02 -5.21
CA ARG A 36 5.18 -4.71 -4.99
C ARG A 36 5.34 -6.16 -5.45
N LYS A 37 5.09 -7.09 -4.54
CA LYS A 37 5.18 -8.54 -4.79
C LYS A 37 4.09 -9.27 -4.03
N ARG A 38 3.65 -10.41 -4.56
CA ARG A 38 2.87 -11.35 -3.75
C ARG A 38 3.76 -11.90 -2.64
N LEU A 39 3.22 -11.91 -1.42
CA LEU A 39 3.86 -12.50 -0.26
C LEU A 39 3.23 -13.87 -0.01
N ASP A 40 4.06 -14.90 0.16
CA ASP A 40 3.59 -16.17 0.70
C ASP A 40 3.53 -16.04 2.23
N LEU A 41 2.36 -15.66 2.73
CA LEU A 41 2.10 -15.51 4.16
C LEU A 41 1.67 -16.85 4.76
N PRO A 42 1.98 -17.11 6.05
CA PRO A 42 1.47 -18.29 6.76
C PRO A 42 -0.04 -18.39 6.63
N ARG A 43 -0.52 -19.56 6.19
CA ARG A 43 -1.94 -19.80 5.95
C ARG A 43 -2.61 -20.37 7.19
N PHE A 44 -3.85 -19.94 7.44
CA PHE A 44 -4.67 -20.56 8.48
C PHE A 44 -4.97 -22.02 8.08
N PRO A 45 -4.75 -23.00 8.98
CA PRO A 45 -4.85 -24.42 8.62
C PRO A 45 -6.29 -24.96 8.59
N GLY A 46 -7.28 -24.22 9.11
CA GLY A 46 -8.68 -24.63 9.09
C GLY A 46 -9.37 -24.35 7.76
N GLY A 47 -10.51 -25.00 7.53
CA GLY A 47 -11.37 -24.70 6.40
C GLY A 47 -12.05 -23.34 6.57
N LEU A 48 -11.94 -22.49 5.56
CA LEU A 48 -12.63 -21.21 5.49
C LEU A 48 -13.42 -21.20 4.18
N ASP A 49 -14.73 -21.05 4.28
CA ASP A 49 -15.59 -20.95 3.11
C ASP A 49 -15.26 -19.69 2.29
N ARG A 50 -15.42 -19.81 0.97
CA ARG A 50 -15.27 -18.70 0.00
C ARG A 50 -13.88 -18.05 -0.11
N ILE A 51 -12.83 -18.63 0.48
CA ILE A 51 -11.47 -18.06 0.33
C ILE A 51 -11.05 -17.95 -1.12
N GLN A 52 -11.28 -18.98 -1.94
CA GLN A 52 -10.85 -18.97 -3.33
C GLN A 52 -11.54 -17.85 -4.11
N GLU A 53 -12.85 -17.71 -3.97
CA GLU A 53 -13.64 -16.64 -4.61
C GLU A 53 -13.15 -15.25 -4.20
N LEU A 54 -12.86 -15.05 -2.91
CA LEU A 54 -12.33 -13.77 -2.42
C LEU A 54 -10.94 -13.48 -2.98
N CYS A 55 -10.04 -14.47 -3.01
CA CYS A 55 -8.72 -14.33 -3.61
C CYS A 55 -8.81 -13.95 -5.09
N ASP A 56 -9.67 -14.64 -5.85
CA ASP A 56 -9.83 -14.39 -7.29
C ASP A 56 -10.37 -12.97 -7.55
N ARG A 57 -11.35 -12.51 -6.76
CA ARG A 57 -11.86 -11.13 -6.86
C ARG A 57 -10.82 -10.08 -6.52
N ILE A 58 -10.00 -10.30 -5.49
CA ILE A 58 -8.90 -9.39 -5.13
C ILE A 58 -7.90 -9.28 -6.29
N GLU A 59 -7.54 -10.40 -6.91
CA GLU A 59 -6.60 -10.44 -8.02
C GLU A 59 -7.17 -9.81 -9.30
N GLU A 60 -8.47 -9.98 -9.56
CA GLU A 60 -9.15 -9.37 -10.70
C GLU A 60 -9.19 -7.84 -10.59
N ILE A 61 -9.46 -7.29 -9.41
CA ILE A 61 -9.59 -5.84 -9.25
C ILE A 61 -8.23 -5.14 -9.12
N LEU A 62 -7.20 -5.79 -8.56
CA LEU A 62 -5.92 -5.18 -8.21
C LEU A 62 -5.28 -4.34 -9.34
N PRO A 63 -5.28 -4.76 -10.63
CA PRO A 63 -4.70 -3.98 -11.73
C PRO A 63 -5.39 -2.64 -11.97
N TYR A 64 -6.66 -2.51 -11.58
CA TYR A 64 -7.48 -1.32 -11.78
C TYR A 64 -7.45 -0.36 -10.57
N VAL A 65 -6.72 -0.71 -9.51
CA VAL A 65 -6.65 0.07 -8.28
C VAL A 65 -5.40 0.94 -8.25
N ASN A 66 -5.57 2.25 -8.07
CA ASN A 66 -4.47 3.11 -7.70
C ASN A 66 -4.08 2.86 -6.23
N LEU A 67 -3.11 1.97 -6.01
CA LEU A 67 -2.61 1.63 -4.68
C LEU A 67 -1.89 2.78 -3.96
N ALA A 68 -1.50 3.84 -4.66
CA ALA A 68 -0.93 5.04 -4.03
C ALA A 68 -2.01 5.96 -3.42
N SER A 69 -3.27 5.84 -3.87
CA SER A 69 -4.39 6.60 -3.32
C SER A 69 -5.04 5.85 -2.16
N GLU A 70 -5.13 6.50 -1.01
CA GLU A 70 -5.85 5.94 0.13
C GLU A 70 -7.34 5.75 -0.18
N THR A 71 -7.98 6.74 -0.80
CA THR A 71 -9.40 6.66 -1.19
C THR A 71 -9.64 5.46 -2.11
N SER A 72 -8.80 5.27 -3.13
CA SER A 72 -8.92 4.13 -4.04
C SER A 72 -8.73 2.79 -3.32
N ARG A 73 -7.80 2.70 -2.37
CA ARG A 73 -7.62 1.49 -1.54
C ARG A 73 -8.84 1.20 -0.67
N ARG A 74 -9.41 2.21 0.00
CA ARG A 74 -10.60 2.02 0.86
C ARG A 74 -11.82 1.59 0.06
N GLU A 75 -12.09 2.25 -1.06
CA GLU A 75 -13.23 1.94 -1.93
C GLU A 75 -13.21 0.48 -2.41
N VAL A 76 -12.02 -0.05 -2.70
CA VAL A 76 -11.85 -1.44 -3.09
C VAL A 76 -12.18 -2.40 -1.95
N LEU A 77 -11.72 -2.10 -0.73
CA LEU A 77 -12.02 -2.91 0.44
C LEU A 77 -13.53 -2.94 0.76
N TYR A 78 -14.26 -1.84 0.51
CA TYR A 78 -15.72 -1.82 0.66
C TYR A 78 -16.46 -2.63 -0.39
N LYS A 79 -15.86 -2.86 -1.57
CA LYS A 79 -16.47 -3.55 -2.71
C LYS A 79 -16.14 -5.04 -2.77
N LEU A 80 -15.19 -5.50 -1.95
CA LEU A 80 -14.85 -6.92 -1.76
C LEU A 80 -15.86 -7.58 -0.84
#